data_AF-A0A7X9GXG6-F1
#
_entry.id   AF-A0A7X9GXG6-F1
#
_cell.length_a   1.000
_cell.length_b   1.000
_cell.length_c   1.000
_cell.angle_alpha   90.00
_cell.angle_beta   90.00
_cell.angle_gamma   90.00
#
_symmetry.space_group_name_H-M   'P 1'
#
loop_
_entity.id
_entity.type
_entity.pdbx_description
1 polymer ?
#
loop_
_entity_poly.entity_id
_entity_poly.type
_entity_poly.pdbx_seq_one_letter_code
_entity_poly.pdbx_strand_id
1 'polypeptide(L)'
;KVGVSCMKWVGDHIEPGVSIKNDNAANNKALMLLACIGNEAKVITGEAKGAKGFVTGMHGGIDHTLIYFNDEDLEKMAIGDTILVKGFGQGLAIESFDDIKCMNIDPNLFEKLNIKENSEGILEVPVVTEIPAYLMGSGVGSATAFSGDYDIMTGDKNANEKFGINKLRFGDLVLLKDCDNTNGRQYLKGSVSIGVIVHSDCIKSGHGPGVTVIMSSKTSNIKGVIDEKANIGNYLGIL
;
A
#
# COMPACT_ATOMS: atom_id res chain seq x y z
N LYS A 1 8.27 -11.50 0.63
CA LYS A 1 7.99 -10.81 -0.66
C LYS A 1 6.48 -10.68 -0.82
N VAL A 2 5.99 -9.91 -1.78
CA VAL A 2 4.55 -9.78 -2.09
C VAL A 2 3.90 -11.18 -2.17
N GLY A 3 2.69 -11.31 -1.62
CA GLY A 3 1.94 -12.58 -1.53
C GLY A 3 2.30 -13.46 -0.34
N VAL A 4 3.41 -13.21 0.36
CA VAL A 4 3.74 -13.92 1.61
C VAL A 4 3.01 -13.26 2.78
N SER A 5 2.64 -14.04 3.81
CA SER A 5 2.03 -13.49 5.03
C SER A 5 2.87 -12.37 5.64
N CYS A 6 2.22 -11.29 6.07
CA CYS A 6 2.87 -10.17 6.77
C CYS A 6 2.90 -10.39 8.29
N MET A 7 2.29 -11.46 8.83
CA MET A 7 2.03 -11.62 10.26
C MET A 7 3.01 -12.54 11.01
N LYS A 8 3.69 -13.46 10.32
CA LYS A 8 4.36 -14.62 10.95
C LYS A 8 5.89 -14.54 10.96
N TRP A 9 6.43 -13.35 11.18
CA TRP A 9 7.88 -13.14 11.13
C TRP A 9 8.48 -12.98 12.52
N VAL A 10 9.69 -13.52 12.70
CA VAL A 10 10.54 -13.20 13.86
C VAL A 10 11.32 -11.92 13.52
N GLY A 11 10.62 -10.78 13.55
CA GLY A 11 11.17 -9.46 13.25
C GLY A 11 10.14 -8.36 13.47
N ASP A 12 10.55 -7.11 13.28
CA ASP A 12 9.73 -5.90 13.47
C ASP A 12 9.81 -5.05 12.20
N HIS A 13 8.67 -4.60 11.67
CA HIS A 13 8.61 -3.77 10.44
C HIS A 13 9.42 -4.35 9.26
N ILE A 14 9.30 -5.65 9.00
CA ILE A 14 9.95 -6.27 7.86
C ILE A 14 9.32 -5.74 6.57
N GLU A 15 10.16 -5.11 5.75
CA GLU A 15 9.81 -4.60 4.43
C GLU A 15 10.09 -5.68 3.38
N PRO A 16 9.11 -6.03 2.51
CA PRO A 16 9.29 -7.05 1.49
C PRO A 16 10.10 -6.55 0.28
N GLY A 17 11.15 -7.28 -0.09
CA GLY A 17 11.91 -6.98 -1.31
C GLY A 17 13.04 -5.98 -1.04
N VAL A 18 13.11 -4.92 -1.84
CA VAL A 18 14.14 -3.88 -1.75
C VAL A 18 13.54 -2.60 -1.19
N SER A 19 14.14 -2.09 -0.11
CA SER A 19 13.83 -0.77 0.43
C SER A 19 14.80 0.25 -0.13
N ILE A 20 14.28 1.33 -0.70
CA ILE A 20 15.10 2.42 -1.23
C ILE A 20 14.83 3.73 -0.49
N LYS A 21 15.89 4.52 -0.36
CA LYS A 21 15.88 5.85 0.23
C LYS A 21 16.89 6.74 -0.48
N ASN A 22 16.55 8.00 -0.68
CA ASN A 22 17.52 9.02 -1.07
C ASN A 22 18.12 9.69 0.17
N ASP A 23 19.44 9.82 0.24
CA ASP A 23 20.12 10.47 1.36
C ASP A 23 19.78 11.96 1.48
N ASN A 24 19.45 12.60 0.36
CA ASN A 24 18.92 13.96 0.37
C ASN A 24 17.43 13.94 0.75
N ALA A 25 17.10 14.51 1.90
CA ALA A 25 15.74 14.50 2.43
C ALA A 25 14.68 15.14 1.50
N ALA A 26 15.03 16.20 0.75
CA ALA A 26 14.09 16.82 -0.19
C ALA A 26 13.81 15.90 -1.39
N ASN A 27 14.86 15.27 -1.92
CA ASN A 27 14.73 14.28 -2.99
C ASN A 27 13.96 13.04 -2.52
N ASN A 28 14.17 12.61 -1.26
CA ASN A 28 13.45 11.46 -0.71
C ASN A 28 11.96 11.76 -0.53
N LYS A 29 11.61 12.97 -0.10
CA LYS A 29 10.21 13.41 -0.06
C LYS A 29 9.57 13.39 -1.44
N ALA A 30 10.31 13.83 -2.47
CA ALA A 30 9.83 13.75 -3.85
C ALA A 30 9.64 12.29 -4.31
N LEU A 31 10.57 11.39 -3.97
CA LEU A 31 10.44 9.96 -4.24
C LEU A 31 9.18 9.38 -3.57
N MET A 32 9.02 9.60 -2.26
CA MET A 32 7.88 9.10 -1.46
C MET A 32 6.53 9.63 -1.93
N LEU A 33 6.50 10.85 -2.47
CA LEU A 33 5.29 11.47 -2.99
C LEU A 33 4.97 11.01 -4.42
N LEU A 34 5.97 10.86 -5.29
CA LEU A 34 5.74 10.63 -6.72
C LEU A 34 5.75 9.15 -7.10
N ALA A 35 6.40 8.28 -6.31
CA ALA A 35 6.32 6.84 -6.51
C ALA A 35 4.92 6.33 -6.18
N CYS A 36 4.35 5.55 -7.09
CA CYS A 36 3.06 4.91 -6.95
C CYS A 36 3.20 3.39 -7.05
N ILE A 37 2.41 2.64 -6.29
CA ILE A 37 2.36 1.18 -6.33
C ILE A 37 2.06 0.73 -7.76
N GLY A 38 2.91 -0.13 -8.30
CA GLY A 38 2.88 -0.60 -9.68
C GLY A 38 3.84 0.12 -10.64
N ASN A 39 4.44 1.25 -10.25
CA ASN A 39 5.39 1.96 -11.11
C ASN A 39 6.62 1.13 -11.42
N GLU A 40 7.09 1.18 -12.67
CA GLU A 40 8.32 0.54 -13.12
C GLU A 40 9.53 1.10 -12.37
N ALA A 41 10.35 0.21 -11.83
CA ALA A 41 11.65 0.50 -11.25
C ALA A 41 12.75 -0.20 -12.05
N LYS A 42 13.90 0.46 -12.21
CA LYS A 42 15.06 -0.10 -12.92
C LYS A 42 16.35 0.16 -12.15
N VAL A 43 17.16 -0.88 -11.95
CA VAL A 43 18.51 -0.73 -11.39
C VAL A 43 19.45 -0.11 -12.44
N ILE A 44 20.18 0.93 -12.06
CA ILE A 44 21.01 1.75 -12.97
C ILE A 44 22.51 1.52 -12.76
N THR A 45 22.93 1.01 -11.60
CA THR A 45 24.32 0.72 -11.23
C THR A 45 24.49 -0.72 -10.74
N GLY A 46 25.72 -1.12 -10.40
CA GLY A 46 25.98 -2.43 -9.81
C GLY A 46 25.87 -3.60 -10.78
N GLU A 47 25.96 -4.81 -10.25
CA GLU A 47 25.90 -6.05 -11.03
C GLU A 47 24.47 -6.36 -11.50
N ALA A 48 23.46 -5.90 -10.75
CA ALA A 48 22.05 -5.99 -11.13
C ALA A 48 21.61 -4.92 -12.16
N LYS A 49 22.52 -4.10 -12.70
CA LYS A 49 22.17 -3.03 -13.65
C LYS A 49 21.33 -3.57 -14.82
N GLY A 50 20.18 -2.94 -15.02
CA GLY A 50 19.22 -3.34 -16.06
C GLY A 50 18.05 -4.17 -15.54
N ALA A 51 18.17 -4.76 -14.34
CA ALA A 51 17.06 -5.44 -13.66
C ALA A 51 15.85 -4.51 -13.55
N LYS A 52 14.67 -5.08 -13.78
CA LYS A 52 13.40 -4.36 -13.75
C LYS A 52 12.52 -4.92 -12.64
N GLY A 53 11.81 -4.02 -12.00
CA GLY A 53 10.93 -4.30 -10.90
C GLY A 53 9.76 -3.34 -10.89
N PHE A 54 9.01 -3.35 -9.78
CA PHE A 54 7.92 -2.41 -9.58
C PHE A 54 7.75 -2.04 -8.12
N VAL A 55 7.26 -0.83 -7.88
CA VAL A 55 6.95 -0.34 -6.53
C VAL A 55 5.81 -1.15 -5.93
N THR A 56 5.97 -1.60 -4.69
CA THR A 56 4.96 -2.39 -3.95
C THR A 56 4.33 -1.63 -2.79
N GLY A 57 4.90 -0.49 -2.41
CA GLY A 57 4.43 0.28 -1.26
C GLY A 57 5.40 1.37 -0.83
N MET A 58 5.01 2.11 0.20
CA MET A 58 5.85 3.12 0.84
C MET A 58 5.67 3.05 2.35
N HIS A 59 6.78 3.09 3.10
CA HIS A 59 6.77 3.08 4.56
C HIS A 59 7.22 4.45 5.11
N GLY A 60 6.29 5.15 5.78
CA GLY A 60 6.49 6.49 6.33
C GLY A 60 7.30 6.48 7.64
N GLY A 61 7.95 7.61 7.94
CA GLY A 61 8.73 7.79 9.15
C GLY A 61 10.20 7.47 8.94
N ILE A 62 10.52 6.26 8.46
CA ILE A 62 11.86 6.00 7.87
C ILE A 62 11.93 6.45 6.40
N ASP A 63 10.77 6.66 5.79
CA ASP A 63 10.56 7.18 4.43
C ASP A 63 11.23 6.31 3.37
N HIS A 64 10.84 5.04 3.33
CA HIS A 64 11.29 4.07 2.32
C HIS A 64 10.24 3.86 1.24
N THR A 65 10.68 3.74 -0.01
CA THR A 65 9.88 3.17 -1.10
C THR A 65 10.27 1.71 -1.28
N LEU A 66 9.27 0.84 -1.40
CA LEU A 66 9.44 -0.62 -1.42
C LEU A 66 9.29 -1.12 -2.85
N ILE A 67 10.20 -1.99 -3.29
CA ILE A 67 10.27 -2.43 -4.68
C ILE A 67 10.46 -3.95 -4.74
N TYR A 68 9.64 -4.58 -5.58
CA TYR A 68 9.82 -5.96 -5.97
C TYR A 68 10.80 -6.06 -7.14
N PHE A 69 11.76 -6.99 -7.02
CA PHE A 69 12.57 -7.52 -8.10
C PHE A 69 12.57 -9.05 -8.02
N ASN A 70 12.90 -9.70 -9.14
CA ASN A 70 13.03 -11.16 -9.18
C ASN A 70 14.18 -11.65 -8.30
N ASP A 71 14.07 -12.88 -7.82
CA ASP A 71 15.04 -13.51 -6.91
C ASP A 71 16.47 -13.47 -7.47
N GLU A 72 16.65 -13.77 -8.74
CA GLU A 72 17.97 -13.76 -9.40
C GLU A 72 18.61 -12.37 -9.52
N ASP A 73 17.80 -11.31 -9.46
CA ASP A 73 18.29 -9.93 -9.50
C ASP A 73 18.74 -9.50 -8.10
N LEU A 74 18.01 -9.90 -7.06
CA LEU A 74 18.35 -9.57 -5.67
C LEU A 74 19.73 -10.08 -5.26
N GLU A 75 20.12 -11.27 -5.73
CA GLU A 75 21.44 -11.85 -5.46
C GLU A 75 22.60 -11.04 -6.07
N LYS A 76 22.31 -10.14 -7.02
CA LYS A 76 23.28 -9.28 -7.71
C LYS A 76 23.23 -7.82 -7.23
N MET A 77 22.34 -7.51 -6.29
CA MET A 77 22.16 -6.14 -5.77
C MET A 77 23.05 -5.90 -4.56
N ALA A 78 23.53 -4.66 -4.44
CA ALA A 78 24.23 -4.18 -3.26
C ALA A 78 23.54 -2.96 -2.65
N ILE A 79 23.73 -2.76 -1.35
CA ILE A 79 23.35 -1.50 -0.69
C ILE A 79 24.09 -0.36 -1.37
N GLY A 80 23.35 0.68 -1.75
CA GLY A 80 23.88 1.84 -2.47
C GLY A 80 23.70 1.78 -3.99
N ASP A 81 23.22 0.67 -4.55
CA ASP A 81 22.83 0.65 -5.95
C ASP A 81 21.71 1.65 -6.25
N THR A 82 21.89 2.40 -7.32
CA THR A 82 20.95 3.44 -7.74
C THR A 82 19.79 2.81 -8.51
N ILE A 83 18.57 3.09 -8.07
CA ILE A 83 17.34 2.65 -8.72
C ILE A 83 16.59 3.87 -9.25
N LEU A 84 16.19 3.81 -10.52
CA LEU A 84 15.31 4.78 -11.15
C LEU A 84 13.86 4.29 -11.05
N VAL A 85 13.00 5.06 -10.40
CA VAL A 85 11.55 4.84 -10.38
C VAL A 85 10.88 5.78 -11.38
N LYS A 86 10.07 5.24 -12.28
CA LYS A 86 9.26 6.02 -13.23
C LYS A 86 7.94 6.41 -12.57
N GLY A 87 7.93 7.51 -11.82
CA GLY A 87 6.75 8.02 -11.11
C GLY A 87 5.59 8.33 -12.06
N PHE A 88 4.45 7.66 -11.87
CA PHE A 88 3.23 7.83 -12.67
C PHE A 88 1.98 7.41 -11.87
N GLY A 89 1.07 8.34 -11.59
CA GLY A 89 -0.21 8.02 -10.92
C GLY A 89 -0.75 9.11 -10.01
N GLN A 90 0.10 9.98 -9.45
CA GLN A 90 -0.42 11.13 -8.69
C GLN A 90 -1.23 12.07 -9.60
N GLY A 91 -2.42 12.44 -9.13
CA GLY A 91 -3.39 13.21 -9.92
C GLY A 91 -4.38 12.35 -10.72
N LEU A 92 -4.32 11.01 -10.62
CA LEU A 92 -5.35 10.12 -11.15
C LEU A 92 -6.72 10.46 -10.57
N ALA A 93 -7.74 10.45 -11.41
CA ALA A 93 -9.13 10.63 -11.04
C ALA A 93 -10.00 9.63 -11.81
N ILE A 94 -11.17 9.31 -11.25
CA ILE A 94 -12.18 8.48 -11.90
C ILE A 94 -13.25 9.44 -12.42
N GLU A 95 -13.52 9.40 -13.73
CA GLU A 95 -14.57 10.22 -14.32
C GLU A 95 -15.92 9.92 -13.63
N SER A 96 -16.71 10.97 -13.40
CA SER A 96 -18.02 10.89 -12.72
C SER A 96 -18.00 10.54 -11.22
N PHE A 97 -16.82 10.40 -10.59
CA PHE A 97 -16.66 10.15 -9.15
C PHE A 97 -15.78 11.22 -8.47
N ASP A 98 -16.19 12.49 -8.55
CA ASP A 98 -15.38 13.66 -8.12
C ASP A 98 -15.01 13.66 -6.62
N ASP A 99 -15.83 13.01 -5.79
CA ASP A 99 -15.65 12.90 -4.34
C ASP A 99 -14.70 11.76 -3.93
N ILE A 100 -14.38 10.85 -4.86
CA ILE A 100 -13.38 9.80 -4.68
C ILE A 100 -12.00 10.32 -5.08
N LYS A 101 -11.04 10.25 -4.15
CA LYS A 101 -9.63 10.60 -4.40
C LYS A 101 -8.82 9.33 -4.62
N CYS A 102 -8.22 9.21 -5.81
CA CYS A 102 -7.19 8.21 -6.09
C CYS A 102 -5.80 8.80 -5.77
N MET A 103 -4.88 7.95 -5.33
CA MET A 103 -3.52 8.32 -4.98
C MET A 103 -2.61 7.09 -5.02
N ASN A 104 -1.30 7.30 -5.05
CA ASN A 104 -0.29 6.26 -4.76
C ASN A 104 -0.37 4.98 -5.61
N ILE A 105 -1.07 4.98 -6.75
CA ILE A 105 -1.24 3.79 -7.59
C ILE A 105 -1.01 4.12 -9.06
N ASP A 106 -0.26 3.23 -9.73
CA ASP A 106 -0.06 3.28 -11.18
C ASP A 106 -1.41 3.08 -11.89
N PRO A 107 -1.82 3.94 -12.83
CA PRO A 107 -3.08 3.79 -13.54
C PRO A 107 -3.24 2.43 -14.24
N ASN A 108 -2.16 1.84 -14.75
CA ASN A 108 -2.21 0.52 -15.39
C ASN A 108 -2.45 -0.62 -14.38
N LEU A 109 -2.01 -0.44 -13.12
CA LEU A 109 -2.35 -1.38 -12.05
C LEU A 109 -3.78 -1.14 -11.58
N PHE A 110 -4.18 0.12 -11.46
CA PHE A 110 -5.54 0.51 -11.07
C PHE A 110 -6.62 -0.13 -11.95
N GLU A 111 -6.43 -0.09 -13.27
CA GLU A 111 -7.33 -0.74 -14.25
C GLU A 111 -7.45 -2.26 -14.05
N LYS A 112 -6.43 -2.90 -13.50
CA LYS A 112 -6.40 -4.36 -13.27
C LYS A 112 -7.05 -4.77 -11.95
N LEU A 113 -7.39 -3.83 -11.07
CA LEU A 113 -8.01 -4.13 -9.77
C LEU A 113 -9.46 -4.64 -9.88
N ASN A 114 -10.04 -4.69 -11.09
CA ASN A 114 -11.40 -5.18 -11.34
C ASN A 114 -12.47 -4.39 -10.54
N ILE A 115 -12.26 -3.07 -10.43
CA ILE A 115 -13.19 -2.12 -9.83
C ILE A 115 -14.41 -1.97 -10.75
N LYS A 116 -15.61 -2.02 -10.18
CA LYS A 116 -16.86 -1.93 -10.95
C LYS A 116 -17.83 -0.97 -10.29
N GLU A 117 -18.54 -0.21 -11.09
CA GLU A 117 -19.72 0.52 -10.63
C GLU A 117 -20.93 -0.43 -10.61
N ASN A 118 -21.68 -0.44 -9.51
CA ASN A 118 -22.91 -1.20 -9.40
C ASN A 118 -24.14 -0.37 -9.83
N SER A 119 -25.33 -0.98 -9.81
CA SER A 119 -26.58 -0.31 -10.23
C SER A 119 -27.00 0.90 -9.39
N GLU A 120 -26.39 1.10 -8.22
CA GLU A 120 -26.67 2.21 -7.30
C GLU A 120 -25.63 3.35 -7.44
N GLY A 121 -24.69 3.24 -8.38
CA GLY A 121 -23.61 4.22 -8.56
C GLY A 121 -22.53 4.14 -7.47
N ILE A 122 -22.36 2.97 -6.85
CA ILE A 122 -21.31 2.71 -5.84
C ILE A 122 -20.17 1.93 -6.48
N LEU A 123 -18.93 2.32 -6.22
CA LEU A 123 -17.76 1.56 -6.65
C LEU A 123 -17.54 0.33 -5.77
N GLU A 124 -17.61 -0.84 -6.37
CA GLU A 124 -17.26 -2.12 -5.78
C GLU A 124 -15.80 -2.45 -6.06
N VAL A 125 -15.01 -2.62 -4.99
CA VAL A 125 -13.56 -2.86 -5.05
C VAL A 125 -13.24 -4.20 -4.38
N PRO A 126 -12.54 -5.13 -5.05
CA PRO A 126 -12.09 -6.37 -4.43
C PRO A 126 -11.12 -6.12 -3.27
N VAL A 127 -11.41 -6.70 -2.11
CA VAL A 127 -10.57 -6.62 -0.89
C VAL A 127 -10.55 -7.96 -0.17
N VAL A 128 -9.50 -8.28 0.57
CA VAL A 128 -9.45 -9.52 1.36
C VAL A 128 -10.23 -9.41 2.68
N THR A 129 -10.35 -8.20 3.22
CA THR A 129 -11.09 -7.93 4.47
C THR A 129 -11.41 -6.44 4.63
N GLU A 130 -12.27 -6.12 5.61
CA GLU A 130 -12.57 -4.77 6.07
C GLU A 130 -12.03 -4.54 7.50
N ILE A 131 -11.33 -3.43 7.70
CA ILE A 131 -10.69 -3.05 8.96
C ILE A 131 -11.44 -1.84 9.55
N PRO A 132 -11.98 -1.95 10.78
CA PRO A 132 -12.61 -0.81 11.43
C PRO A 132 -11.58 0.23 11.92
N ALA A 133 -11.95 1.51 11.92
CA ALA A 133 -11.07 2.62 12.29
C ALA A 133 -10.37 2.48 13.65
N TYR A 134 -10.99 1.84 14.64
CA TYR A 134 -10.38 1.68 15.96
C TYR A 134 -9.17 0.74 15.97
N LEU A 135 -8.94 0.00 14.89
CA LEU A 135 -7.74 -0.80 14.69
C LEU A 135 -6.64 -0.03 13.94
N MET A 136 -6.88 1.21 13.49
CA MET A 136 -5.84 2.02 12.85
C MET A 136 -5.04 2.81 13.89
N GLY A 137 -3.72 2.81 13.78
CA GLY A 137 -2.80 3.34 14.79
C GLY A 137 -1.75 4.31 14.23
N SER A 138 -0.48 3.92 14.36
CA SER A 138 0.67 4.75 13.97
C SER A 138 0.51 5.29 12.55
N GLY A 139 0.76 6.59 12.36
CA GLY A 139 0.55 7.30 11.10
C GLY A 139 -0.79 8.06 10.99
N VAL A 140 -1.76 7.81 11.87
CA VAL A 140 -2.95 8.68 12.03
C VAL A 140 -2.52 10.09 12.41
N GLY A 141 -3.15 11.11 11.81
CA GLY A 141 -2.78 12.52 12.00
C GLY A 141 -1.68 13.03 11.06
N SER A 142 -1.12 12.17 10.20
CA SER A 142 -0.25 12.62 9.11
C SER A 142 -0.97 13.65 8.24
N ALA A 143 -0.24 14.71 7.85
CA ALA A 143 -0.76 15.80 7.04
C ALA A 143 -1.16 15.39 5.61
N THR A 144 -0.66 14.26 5.13
CA THR A 144 -0.93 13.74 3.79
C THR A 144 -1.02 12.22 3.78
N ALA A 145 -1.97 11.69 3.01
CA ALA A 145 -2.10 10.29 2.65
C ALA A 145 -1.45 9.96 1.30
N PHE A 146 -1.01 10.96 0.53
CA PHE A 146 -0.33 10.82 -0.77
C PHE A 146 1.13 10.34 -0.65
N SER A 147 1.57 9.94 0.54
CA SER A 147 2.91 9.41 0.78
C SER A 147 2.94 8.51 2.01
N GLY A 148 3.75 7.45 1.98
CA GLY A 148 3.92 6.53 3.10
C GLY A 148 2.65 5.74 3.42
N ASP A 149 2.57 5.28 4.66
CA ASP A 149 1.55 4.38 5.17
C ASP A 149 1.12 4.72 6.60
N TYR A 150 0.22 3.90 7.12
CA TYR A 150 -0.20 3.88 8.52
C TYR A 150 -0.68 2.48 8.92
N ASP A 151 -0.63 2.19 10.21
CA ASP A 151 -0.62 0.80 10.69
C ASP A 151 -1.99 0.29 11.11
N ILE A 152 -2.26 -0.98 10.80
CA ILE A 152 -3.30 -1.78 11.45
C ILE A 152 -2.71 -2.32 12.75
N MET A 153 -3.18 -1.84 13.90
CA MET A 153 -2.76 -2.29 15.22
C MET A 153 -3.22 -3.71 15.51
N THR A 154 -2.30 -4.54 15.98
CA THR A 154 -2.52 -5.99 16.17
C THR A 154 -2.59 -6.42 17.64
N GLY A 155 -2.65 -5.47 18.57
CA GLY A 155 -2.67 -5.74 20.01
C GLY A 155 -3.90 -6.51 20.51
N ASP A 156 -5.06 -6.39 19.83
CA ASP A 156 -6.28 -7.14 20.15
C ASP A 156 -6.37 -8.41 19.30
N LYS A 157 -5.99 -9.54 19.90
CA LYS A 157 -6.02 -10.86 19.22
C LYS A 157 -7.41 -11.28 18.77
N ASN A 158 -8.46 -10.94 19.53
CA ASN A 158 -9.83 -11.30 19.16
C ASN A 158 -10.29 -10.49 17.96
N ALA A 159 -9.93 -9.21 17.89
CA ALA A 159 -10.16 -8.40 16.71
C ALA A 159 -9.38 -8.93 15.50
N ASN A 160 -8.11 -9.33 15.69
CA ASN A 160 -7.31 -9.89 14.59
C ASN A 160 -7.93 -11.15 13.99
N GLU A 161 -8.48 -12.04 14.82
CA GLU A 161 -9.20 -13.22 14.35
C GLU A 161 -10.51 -12.85 13.66
N LYS A 162 -11.31 -11.96 14.27
CA LYS A 162 -12.61 -11.52 13.77
C LYS A 162 -12.53 -10.87 12.39
N PHE A 163 -11.52 -10.03 12.16
CA PHE A 163 -11.34 -9.30 10.90
C PHE A 163 -10.32 -9.97 9.96
N GLY A 164 -9.87 -11.19 10.27
CA GLY A 164 -8.95 -11.93 9.40
C GLY A 164 -7.55 -11.32 9.28
N ILE A 165 -7.14 -10.40 10.16
CA ILE A 165 -5.85 -9.71 10.14
C ILE A 165 -4.69 -10.72 10.21
N ASN A 166 -4.85 -11.81 10.97
CA ASN A 166 -3.86 -12.89 11.08
C ASN A 166 -3.55 -13.60 9.75
N LYS A 167 -4.36 -13.40 8.71
CA LYS A 167 -4.21 -14.00 7.38
C LYS A 167 -3.63 -13.04 6.35
N LEU A 168 -3.42 -11.76 6.70
CA LEU A 168 -2.94 -10.75 5.76
C LEU A 168 -1.56 -11.12 5.18
N ARG A 169 -1.39 -10.74 3.92
CA ARG A 169 -0.18 -10.89 3.11
C ARG A 169 0.28 -9.54 2.60
N PHE A 170 1.57 -9.42 2.36
CA PHE A 170 2.11 -8.28 1.62
C PHE A 170 1.40 -8.16 0.28
N GLY A 171 0.92 -6.96 -0.04
CA GLY A 171 0.21 -6.67 -1.27
C GLY A 171 -1.30 -6.90 -1.24
N ASP A 172 -1.87 -7.41 -0.14
CA ASP A 172 -3.32 -7.58 -0.04
C ASP A 172 -4.02 -6.22 -0.08
N LEU A 173 -5.17 -6.16 -0.77
CA LEU A 173 -6.05 -4.98 -0.74
C LEU A 173 -7.01 -5.11 0.45
N VAL A 174 -7.12 -4.04 1.22
CA VAL A 174 -8.02 -3.96 2.38
C VAL A 174 -8.90 -2.72 2.28
N LEU A 175 -10.12 -2.81 2.82
CA LEU A 175 -10.98 -1.65 3.03
C LEU A 175 -10.83 -1.17 4.47
N LEU A 176 -10.70 0.14 4.65
CA LEU A 176 -10.58 0.79 5.95
C LEU A 176 -11.87 1.59 6.19
N LYS A 177 -12.67 1.14 7.16
CA LYS A 177 -13.98 1.73 7.47
C LYS A 177 -13.81 2.93 8.38
N ASP A 178 -14.60 3.97 8.12
CA ASP A 178 -14.60 5.24 8.86
C ASP A 178 -13.22 5.93 8.89
N CYS A 179 -12.40 5.69 7.87
CA CYS A 179 -11.07 6.26 7.70
C CYS A 179 -11.06 7.19 6.48
N ASP A 180 -11.02 8.52 6.70
CA ASP A 180 -10.86 9.52 5.64
C ASP A 180 -9.37 9.77 5.42
N ASN A 181 -8.95 9.55 4.19
CA ASN A 181 -7.59 9.76 3.70
C ASN A 181 -7.59 10.64 2.45
N THR A 182 -8.66 11.40 2.18
CA THR A 182 -8.73 12.30 1.01
C THR A 182 -7.67 13.41 1.05
N ASN A 183 -7.13 13.72 2.25
CA ASN A 183 -6.03 14.65 2.46
C ASN A 183 -5.05 14.04 3.49
N GLY A 184 -5.10 14.49 4.73
CA GLY A 184 -4.46 13.82 5.86
C GLY A 184 -5.26 12.62 6.35
N ARG A 185 -4.69 11.87 7.30
CA ARG A 185 -5.30 10.64 7.83
C ARG A 185 -6.12 10.93 9.08
N GLN A 186 -7.42 10.67 9.04
CA GLN A 186 -8.32 10.92 10.17
C GLN A 186 -9.50 9.94 10.24
N TYR A 187 -10.15 9.91 11.42
CA TYR A 187 -11.44 9.27 11.57
C TYR A 187 -12.56 10.17 11.01
N LEU A 188 -13.43 9.61 10.19
CA LEU A 188 -14.67 10.24 9.77
C LEU A 188 -15.74 9.17 9.58
N LYS A 189 -16.78 9.18 10.39
CA LYS A 189 -17.86 8.20 10.27
C LYS A 189 -18.49 8.24 8.88
N GLY A 190 -18.63 7.08 8.23
CA GLY A 190 -19.18 6.90 6.89
C GLY A 190 -18.15 7.03 5.77
N SER A 191 -16.95 7.53 6.05
CA SER A 191 -15.84 7.54 5.09
C SER A 191 -15.27 6.13 4.90
N VAL A 192 -14.62 5.93 3.76
CA VAL A 192 -14.04 4.65 3.37
C VAL A 192 -12.75 4.89 2.60
N SER A 193 -11.77 4.04 2.84
CA SER A 193 -10.51 4.03 2.09
C SER A 193 -10.13 2.62 1.66
N ILE A 194 -9.47 2.50 0.52
CA ILE A 194 -8.85 1.26 0.06
C ILE A 194 -7.34 1.44 0.15
N GLY A 195 -6.65 0.42 0.66
CA GLY A 195 -5.20 0.44 0.74
C GLY A 195 -4.58 -0.93 0.51
N VAL A 196 -3.25 -0.93 0.36
CA VAL A 196 -2.42 -2.11 0.12
C VAL A 196 -1.57 -2.36 1.35
N ILE A 197 -1.44 -3.62 1.79
CA ILE A 197 -0.53 -4.02 2.87
C ILE A 197 0.93 -3.95 2.40
N VAL A 198 1.77 -3.15 3.05
CA VAL A 198 3.13 -2.84 2.55
C VAL A 198 4.27 -3.35 3.42
N HIS A 199 4.11 -3.47 4.74
CA HIS A 199 5.12 -4.06 5.63
C HIS A 199 4.52 -5.04 6.66
N SER A 200 5.40 -5.74 7.39
CA SER A 200 5.00 -6.79 8.32
C SER A 200 4.34 -6.24 9.56
N ASP A 201 3.77 -7.15 10.35
CA ASP A 201 3.39 -6.91 11.74
C ASP A 201 4.56 -6.38 12.57
N CYS A 202 4.22 -5.78 13.70
CA CYS A 202 5.10 -5.04 14.58
C CYS A 202 4.78 -5.38 16.03
N ILE A 203 5.83 -5.48 16.86
CA ILE A 203 5.67 -5.75 18.29
C ILE A 203 5.42 -4.48 19.12
N LYS A 204 5.57 -3.30 18.52
CA LYS A 204 5.42 -2.01 19.19
C LYS A 204 3.95 -1.69 19.39
N SER A 205 3.61 -1.15 20.56
CA SER A 205 2.25 -0.69 20.84
C SER A 205 1.84 0.39 19.85
N GLY A 206 0.64 0.28 19.30
CA GLY A 206 0.13 1.22 18.29
C GLY A 206 0.55 0.92 16.85
N HIS A 207 1.28 -0.17 16.62
CA HIS A 207 1.78 -0.56 15.30
C HIS A 207 1.28 -1.95 14.86
N GLY A 208 1.55 -2.30 13.60
CA GLY A 208 1.28 -3.60 12.98
C GLY A 208 1.52 -3.53 11.48
N PRO A 209 0.86 -4.32 10.63
CA PRO A 209 1.02 -4.22 9.18
C PRO A 209 0.64 -2.84 8.64
N GLY A 210 1.55 -2.21 7.90
CA GLY A 210 1.35 -0.90 7.29
C GLY A 210 0.45 -0.95 6.06
N VAL A 211 -0.34 0.10 5.87
CA VAL A 211 -1.26 0.28 4.74
C VAL A 211 -0.94 1.55 3.97
N THR A 212 -0.54 1.43 2.70
CA THR A 212 -0.52 2.58 1.78
C THR A 212 -1.89 2.72 1.13
N VAL A 213 -2.55 3.86 1.32
CA VAL A 213 -3.88 4.14 0.74
C VAL A 213 -3.75 4.40 -0.75
N ILE A 214 -4.69 3.86 -1.54
CA ILE A 214 -4.76 4.05 -2.99
C ILE A 214 -6.04 4.75 -3.46
N MET A 215 -7.09 4.72 -2.63
CA MET A 215 -8.38 5.35 -2.91
C MET A 215 -9.05 5.76 -1.59
N SER A 216 -9.71 6.91 -1.55
CA SER A 216 -10.46 7.36 -0.37
C SER A 216 -11.67 8.20 -0.74
N SER A 217 -12.75 8.09 0.05
CA SER A 217 -13.94 8.93 -0.02
C SER A 217 -14.39 9.34 1.37
N LYS A 218 -14.96 10.55 1.47
CA LYS A 218 -15.61 11.03 2.70
C LYS A 218 -17.02 10.44 2.90
N THR A 219 -17.54 9.75 1.91
CA THR A 219 -18.89 9.16 1.88
C THR A 219 -18.82 7.65 1.65
N SER A 220 -19.92 6.94 1.83
CA SER A 220 -19.99 5.48 1.66
C SER A 220 -20.21 5.03 0.21
N ASN A 221 -19.62 5.73 -0.76
CA ASN A 221 -19.73 5.42 -2.20
C ASN A 221 -18.64 4.46 -2.72
N ILE A 222 -17.84 3.88 -1.82
CA ILE A 222 -16.96 2.73 -2.11
C ILE A 222 -17.37 1.57 -1.21
N LYS A 223 -17.47 0.38 -1.78
CA LYS A 223 -17.82 -0.86 -1.10
C LYS A 223 -16.79 -1.95 -1.37
N GLY A 224 -16.36 -2.64 -0.32
CA GLY A 224 -15.49 -3.79 -0.42
C GLY A 224 -16.27 -5.04 -0.87
N VAL A 225 -15.73 -5.76 -1.85
CA VAL A 225 -16.21 -7.09 -2.22
C VAL A 225 -15.14 -8.10 -1.80
N ILE A 226 -15.50 -9.02 -0.90
CA ILE A 226 -14.54 -9.98 -0.36
C ILE A 226 -14.04 -10.91 -1.46
N ASP A 227 -12.74 -10.87 -1.73
CA ASP A 227 -12.03 -11.77 -2.65
C ASP A 227 -10.68 -12.14 -2.04
N GLU A 228 -10.47 -13.42 -1.75
CA GLU A 228 -9.21 -13.94 -1.20
C GLU A 228 -8.01 -13.75 -2.16
N LYS A 229 -8.28 -13.46 -3.44
CA LYS A 229 -7.27 -13.16 -4.47
C LYS A 229 -7.02 -11.67 -4.64
N ALA A 230 -7.63 -10.78 -3.85
CA ALA A 230 -7.37 -9.34 -3.91
C ALA A 230 -5.97 -8.98 -3.39
N ASN A 231 -4.95 -9.21 -4.22
CA ASN A 231 -3.54 -8.94 -3.93
C ASN A 231 -2.86 -8.38 -5.19
N ILE A 232 -2.06 -7.32 -5.04
CA ILE A 232 -1.36 -6.68 -6.17
C ILE A 232 -0.47 -7.66 -6.95
N GLY A 233 0.06 -8.70 -6.30
CA GLY A 233 0.88 -9.72 -6.96
C GLY A 233 0.12 -10.52 -8.00
N ASN A 234 -1.18 -10.79 -7.80
CA ASN A 234 -2.01 -11.46 -8.80
C ASN A 234 -2.23 -10.55 -10.03
N TYR A 235 -2.47 -9.25 -9.80
CA TYR A 235 -2.70 -8.28 -10.88
C TYR A 235 -1.41 -7.91 -11.64
N LEU A 236 -0.25 -8.07 -11.00
CA LEU A 236 1.07 -7.86 -11.58
C LEU A 236 1.68 -9.15 -12.16
N GLY A 237 1.01 -10.29 -12.01
CA GLY A 237 1.39 -11.57 -12.62
C GLY A 237 2.59 -12.26 -11.97
N ILE A 238 2.78 -12.06 -10.66
CA ILE A 238 3.89 -12.66 -9.88
C ILE A 238 3.42 -13.68 -8.84
N LEU A 239 2.11 -13.97 -8.78
CA LEU A 239 1.47 -14.95 -7.89
C LEU A 239 0.59 -15.93 -8.67
#